data_AF-B7IEY4-F1
#
_entry.id   AF-B7IEY4-F1
#
_cell.length_a   1.000
_cell.length_b   1.000
_cell.length_c   1.000
_cell.angle_alpha   90.00
_cell.angle_beta   90.00
_cell.angle_gamma   90.00
#
_symmetry.space_group_name_H-M   'P 1'
#
loop_
_entity.id
_entity.type
_entity.pdbx_description
1 polymer ?
#
loop_
_entity_poly.entity_id
_entity_poly.type
_entity_poly.pdbx_seq_one_letter_code
_entity_poly.pdbx_strand_id
1 'polypeptide(L)' 'MNYIEILSNIFSPINIYESDDFVTIVIENDENLEEKIKKTPKNMLPEKTLRIITKEELENNAIKDLGVKLI' A
#
# COMPACT_ATOMS: atom_id res chain seq x y z
N MET A 1 13.19 -9.80 6.06
CA MET A 1 12.94 -8.39 5.69
C MET A 1 11.45 -8.17 5.70
N ASN A 2 10.96 -7.24 6.51
CA ASN A 2 9.53 -7.00 6.63
C ASN A 2 9.10 -6.04 5.51
N TYR A 3 8.25 -6.51 4.58
CA TYR A 3 7.82 -5.70 3.43
C TYR A 3 7.09 -4.41 3.87
N ILE A 4 6.46 -4.47 5.06
CA ILE A 4 5.83 -3.35 5.74
C ILE A 4 6.83 -2.20 5.95
N GLU A 5 8.05 -2.49 6.43
CA GLU A 5 9.08 -1.46 6.65
C GLU A 5 9.55 -0.82 5.35
N ILE A 6 9.64 -1.60 4.28
CA ILE A 6 10.02 -1.09 2.95
C ILE A 6 8.92 -0.15 2.43
N LEU A 7 7.66 -0.58 2.53
CA LEU A 7 6.51 0.24 2.15
C LEU A 7 6.43 1.52 2.97
N SER A 8 6.66 1.44 4.29
CA SER A 8 6.69 2.60 5.17
C SER A 8 7.80 3.60 4.81
N ASN A 9 8.99 3.12 4.44
CA ASN A 9 10.09 3.98 4.04
C ASN A 9 9.89 4.61 2.64
N ILE A 10 9.29 3.88 1.69
CA ILE A 10 9.12 4.37 0.33
C ILE A 10 7.90 5.30 0.22
N PHE A 11 6.77 4.86 0.76
CA PHE A 11 5.47 5.51 0.52
C PHE A 11 5.00 6.33 1.71
N SER A 12 5.56 6.15 2.90
CA SER A 12 5.09 6.78 4.14
C SER A 12 3.55 6.72 4.26
N PRO A 13 2.95 5.52 4.14
CA PRO A 13 1.52 5.36 4.14
C PRO A 13 0.94 5.67 5.52
N ILE A 14 -0.28 6.20 5.52
CA ILE A 14 -1.09 6.46 6.70
C ILE A 14 -1.56 5.15 7.33
N ASN A 15 -2.02 4.23 6.49
CA ASN A 15 -2.48 2.92 6.91
C ASN A 15 -1.99 1.86 5.94
N ILE A 16 -1.77 0.65 6.43
CA ILE A 16 -1.50 -0.53 5.60
C ILE A 16 -2.51 -1.59 5.94
N TYR A 17 -3.09 -2.19 4.91
CA TYR A 17 -4.02 -3.31 5.03
C TYR A 17 -3.51 -4.51 4.24
N GLU A 18 -3.80 -5.69 4.73
CA GLU A 18 -3.41 -6.95 4.12
C GLU A 18 -4.61 -7.89 4.01
N SER A 19 -4.89 -8.33 2.80
CA SER A 19 -5.79 -9.44 2.45
C SER A 19 -4.97 -10.65 2.00
N ASP A 20 -5.65 -11.75 1.67
CA ASP A 20 -5.02 -12.95 1.14
C ASP A 20 -4.26 -12.69 -0.17
N ASP A 21 -4.83 -11.91 -1.09
CA ASP A 21 -4.24 -11.65 -2.40
C ASP A 21 -3.56 -10.28 -2.55
N PHE A 22 -3.88 -9.33 -1.67
CA PHE A 22 -3.51 -7.92 -1.82
C PHE A 22 -2.88 -7.34 -0.56
N VAL A 23 -1.88 -6.49 -0.73
CA VAL A 23 -1.42 -5.56 0.29
C VAL A 23 -1.82 -4.16 -0.16
N THR A 24 -2.75 -3.54 0.56
CA THR A 24 -3.26 -2.21 0.25
C THR A 24 -2.59 -1.17 1.13
N ILE A 25 -1.88 -0.22 0.56
CA ILE A 25 -1.34 0.94 1.28
C ILE A 25 -2.22 2.16 1.04
N VAL A 26 -2.48 2.93 2.10
CA VAL A 26 -3.24 4.17 2.05
C VAL A 26 -2.30 5.33 2.26
N ILE A 27 -2.28 6.26 1.31
CA ILE A 27 -1.46 7.48 1.37
C ILE A 27 -2.36 8.72 1.36
N GLU A 28 -1.86 9.86 1.82
CA GLU A 28 -2.68 11.09 1.87
C GLU A 28 -2.91 11.65 0.46
N ASN A 29 -1.81 12.04 -0.19
CA ASN A 29 -1.74 12.39 -1.59
C ASN A 29 -0.24 12.46 -1.93
N ASP A 30 0.21 11.81 -3.00
CA ASP A 30 1.64 11.72 -3.30
C ASP A 30 1.90 11.94 -4.78
N GLU A 31 2.43 13.12 -5.12
CA GLU A 31 2.75 13.50 -6.49
C GLU A 31 3.86 12.63 -7.11
N ASN A 32 4.61 11.87 -6.30
CA ASN A 32 5.75 11.06 -6.75
C ASN A 32 5.47 9.55 -6.77
N LEU A 33 4.18 9.16 -6.83
CA LEU A 33 3.75 7.77 -6.78
C LEU A 33 4.46 6.88 -7.81
N GLU A 34 4.57 7.35 -9.06
CA GLU A 34 5.20 6.63 -10.16
C GLU A 34 6.69 6.35 -9.89
N GLU A 35 7.43 7.33 -9.37
CA GLU A 35 8.84 7.16 -9.01
C GLU A 35 9.02 6.20 -7.84
N LYS A 36 8.12 6.26 -6.85
CA LYS A 36 8.13 5.38 -5.69
C LYS A 36 7.82 3.93 -6.08
N ILE A 37 6.88 3.70 -6.99
CA ILE A 37 6.60 2.37 -7.55
C ILE A 37 7.84 1.83 -8.27
N LYS A 38 8.55 2.65 -9.05
CA LYS A 38 9.80 2.23 -9.71
C LYS A 38 10.90 1.84 -8.73
N LYS A 39 10.96 2.50 -7.56
CA LYS A 39 11.89 2.17 -6.47
C LYS A 39 11.45 0.96 -5.64
N THR A 40 10.23 0.47 -5.84
CA THR A 40 9.68 -0.65 -5.09
C THR A 40 10.28 -1.97 -5.59
N PRO A 41 10.93 -2.76 -4.72
CA PRO A 41 11.49 -4.04 -5.12
C PRO A 41 10.39 -5.02 -5.56
N LYS A 42 10.46 -5.51 -6.80
CA LYS A 42 9.44 -6.41 -7.39
C LYS A 42 9.21 -7.71 -6.62
N ASN A 43 10.19 -8.16 -5.84
CA ASN A 43 10.12 -9.42 -5.08
C ASN A 43 9.93 -9.19 -3.57
N MET A 44 9.50 -7.99 -3.15
CA MET A 44 9.35 -7.70 -1.73
C MET A 44 8.05 -8.26 -1.14
N LEU A 45 7.03 -8.50 -1.97
CA LEU A 45 5.75 -9.03 -1.52
C LEU A 45 5.70 -10.56 -1.67
N PRO A 46 5.22 -11.28 -0.64
CA PRO A 46 5.10 -12.73 -0.68
C PRO A 46 3.87 -13.11 -1.50
N GLU A 47 4.02 -13.26 -2.82
CA GLU A 47 2.97 -13.68 -3.77
C GLU A 47 1.73 -12.78 -3.86
N LYS A 48 1.69 -11.68 -3.10
CA LYS A 48 0.61 -10.70 -3.06
C LYS A 48 0.84 -9.53 -4.00
N THR A 49 -0.25 -8.91 -4.43
CA THR A 49 -0.23 -7.71 -5.27
C THR A 49 -0.25 -6.44 -4.41
N LEU A 50 0.64 -5.48 -4.71
CA LEU A 50 0.59 -4.16 -4.08
C LEU A 50 -0.55 -3.34 -4.67
N ARG A 51 -1.45 -2.87 -3.84
CA ARG A 51 -2.46 -1.87 -4.18
C ARG A 51 -2.13 -0.57 -3.43
N ILE A 52 -2.18 0.55 -4.12
CA ILE A 52 -1.93 1.87 -3.55
C ILE A 52 -3.18 2.69 -3.75
N ILE A 53 -3.74 3.22 -2.68
CA ILE A 53 -4.92 4.09 -2.72
C ILE A 53 -4.69 5.37 -1.94
N THR A 54 -5.38 6.42 -2.31
CA THR A 54 -5.39 7.64 -1.51
C THR A 54 -6.41 7.54 -0.36
N LYS A 55 -6.24 8.39 0.64
CA LYS A 55 -7.20 8.55 1.73
C LYS A 55 -8.59 8.92 1.18
N GLU A 56 -8.63 9.76 0.14
CA GLU A 56 -9.88 10.15 -0.51
C GLU A 56 -10.59 8.94 -1.15
N GLU A 57 -9.85 8.05 -1.81
CA GLU A 57 -10.41 6.81 -2.38
C GLU A 57 -10.95 5.85 -1.30
N LEU A 58 -10.27 5.80 -0.14
CA LEU A 58 -10.72 5.05 1.02
C LEU A 58 -12.05 5.60 1.57
N GLU A 59 -12.13 6.92 1.77
CA GLU A 59 -13.32 7.60 2.29
C GLU A 59 -14.51 7.50 1.33
N ASN A 60 -14.25 7.51 0.02
CA ASN A 60 -15.25 7.28 -1.02
C ASN A 60 -15.75 5.83 -1.09
N ASN A 61 -15.32 4.94 -0.19
CA ASN A 61 -15.69 3.52 -0.16
C ASN A 61 -15.43 2.79 -1.50
N ALA A 62 -14.45 3.25 -2.28
CA ALA A 62 -14.11 2.63 -3.56
C ALA A 62 -13.61 1.19 -3.38
N ILE A 63 -13.11 0.85 -2.19
CA ILE A 63 -12.62 -0.49 -1.85
C ILE A 63 -13.35 -1.02 -0.63
N LYS A 64 -14.11 -2.10 -0.84
CA LYS A 64 -14.84 -2.81 0.22
C LYS A 64 -14.04 -3.92 0.91
N ASP A 65 -12.97 -4.38 0.26
CA ASP A 65 -12.16 -5.50 0.75
C ASP A 65 -10.70 -5.06 0.88
N LEU A 66 -10.37 -4.56 2.06
CA LEU A 66 -9.01 -4.13 2.43
C LEU A 66 -8.27 -5.21 3.23
N GLY A 67 -9.01 -6.14 3.83
CA GLY A 67 -8.47 -7.15 4.73
C GLY A 67 -8.19 -6.59 6.13
N VAL A 68 -7.10 -7.07 6.73
CA VAL A 68 -6.70 -6.74 8.10
C VAL A 68 -5.82 -5.49 8.12
N LYS A 69 -6.14 -4.55 8.99
CA LYS A 69 -5.30 -3.36 9.22
C LYS A 69 -4.03 -3.74 9.98
N LEU A 70 -2.86 -3.44 9.40
CA LEU A 70 -1.54 -3.71 9.97
C LEU A 70 -0.96 -2.51 10.73
N ILE A 71 -1.22 -1.28 10.25
CA ILE A 71 -0.81 0.00 10.86
C ILE A 71 -1.98 0.98 10.78
#